data_AF-A0A496VIK0-F1
#
_entry.id   AF-A0A496VIK0-F1
#
_cell.length_a   1.000
_cell.length_b   1.000
_cell.length_c   1.000
_cell.angle_alpha   90.00
_cell.angle_beta   90.00
_cell.angle_gamma   90.00
#
_symmetry.space_group_name_H-M   'P 1'
#
loop_
_entity.id
_entity.type
_entity.pdbx_description
1 polymer ?
#
loop_
_entity_poly.entity_id
_entity_poly.type
_entity_poly.pdbx_seq_one_letter_code
_entity_poly.pdbx_strand_id
1 'polypeptide(L)'
;MKTDIDMSLVHDGHQWIVRHPTVKASGQDFSALDANLVHALRSNGQFPAGTSVNVFMGFDFDTIPTWLRQYASHYFNRYVSLEL
;
A
#
# COMPACT_ATOMS: atom_id res chain seq x y z
N MET A 1 0.69 -15.62 -4.45
CA MET A 1 2.02 -14.98 -4.35
C MET A 1 2.35 -14.89 -2.87
N LYS A 2 3.58 -15.21 -2.44
CA LYS A 2 3.98 -15.01 -1.04
C LYS A 2 4.18 -13.51 -0.83
N THR A 3 3.58 -12.95 0.21
CA THR A 3 3.74 -11.55 0.61
C THR A 3 4.71 -11.49 1.79
N ASP A 4 5.55 -10.46 1.81
CA ASP A 4 6.49 -10.18 2.91
C ASP A 4 5.86 -9.22 3.92
N ILE A 5 4.94 -8.35 3.46
CA ILE A 5 4.15 -7.46 4.31
C ILE A 5 2.77 -7.18 3.68
N ASP A 6 1.74 -7.22 4.52
CA ASP A 6 0.37 -6.88 4.14
C ASP A 6 0.01 -5.51 4.74
N MET A 7 -0.56 -4.63 3.93
CA MET A 7 -0.89 -3.25 4.30
C MET A 7 -2.30 -2.89 3.85
N SER A 8 -2.90 -1.88 4.50
CA SER A 8 -4.16 -1.30 4.03
C SER A 8 -3.93 -0.13 3.08
N LEU A 9 -4.71 -0.07 2.00
CA LEU A 9 -4.71 1.00 1.02
C LEU A 9 -6.00 1.80 1.13
N VAL A 10 -5.88 3.11 1.19
CA VAL A 10 -7.02 4.04 1.15
C VAL A 10 -6.74 5.17 0.19
N HIS A 11 -7.81 5.84 -0.24
CA HIS A 11 -7.73 7.13 -0.90
C HIS A 11 -8.53 8.15 -0.09
N ASP A 12 -7.95 9.28 0.26
CA ASP A 12 -8.60 10.31 1.11
C ASP A 12 -9.35 11.39 0.30
N GLY A 13 -9.39 11.24 -1.02
CA GLY A 13 -9.94 12.23 -1.96
C GLY A 13 -8.89 13.14 -2.58
N HIS A 14 -7.66 13.14 -2.05
CA HIS A 14 -6.52 13.90 -2.57
C HIS A 14 -5.33 13.02 -2.95
N GLN A 15 -5.09 11.93 -2.22
CA GLN A 15 -3.95 11.05 -2.43
C GLN A 15 -4.24 9.62 -2.00
N TRP A 16 -3.46 8.70 -2.55
CA TRP A 16 -3.37 7.33 -2.06
C TRP A 16 -2.53 7.27 -0.80
N ILE A 17 -2.94 6.43 0.15
CA ILE A 17 -2.26 6.24 1.42
C ILE A 17 -2.19 4.75 1.69
N VAL A 18 -0.99 4.27 2.01
CA VAL A 18 -0.78 2.91 2.50
C VAL A 18 -0.45 2.96 4.00
N ARG A 19 -1.03 2.04 4.78
CA ARG A 19 -0.87 2.01 6.24
C ARG A 19 -0.53 0.60 6.73
N HIS A 20 0.43 0.57 7.63
CA HIS A 20 0.81 -0.56 8.46
C HIS A 20 1.11 -0.01 9.86
N PRO A 21 0.97 -0.80 10.96
CA PRO A 21 1.22 -0.30 12.32
C PRO A 21 2.56 0.43 12.52
N THR A 22 3.59 0.07 11.73
CA THR A 22 4.94 0.64 11.82
C THR A 22 5.33 1.54 10.64
N VAL A 23 4.54 1.56 9.56
CA VAL A 23 4.90 2.24 8.30
C VAL A 23 3.68 2.92 7.70
N LYS A 24 3.86 4.16 7.24
CA LYS A 24 2.85 4.89 6.49
C LYS A 24 3.53 5.62 5.35
N ALA A 25 2.93 5.56 4.16
CA ALA A 25 3.35 6.34 3.00
C ALA A 25 2.13 6.84 2.24
N SER A 26 2.29 7.92 1.47
CA SER A 26 1.23 8.48 0.62
C SER A 26 1.79 9.00 -0.69
N GLY A 27 0.94 9.11 -1.72
CA GLY A 27 1.31 9.62 -3.03
C GLY A 27 0.09 10.03 -3.85
N GLN A 28 0.24 11.07 -4.68
CA GLN A 28 -0.84 11.58 -5.55
C GLN A 28 -1.28 10.54 -6.59
N ASP A 29 -0.34 9.69 -7.01
CA ASP A 29 -0.57 8.53 -7.86
C ASP A 29 0.19 7.32 -7.28
N PHE A 30 0.02 6.16 -7.92
CA PHE A 30 0.66 4.94 -7.46
C PHE A 30 2.18 4.95 -7.60
N SER A 31 2.74 5.63 -8.60
CA SER A 31 4.18 5.73 -8.76
C SER A 31 4.82 6.53 -7.63
N ALA A 32 4.21 7.65 -7.25
CA ALA A 32 4.61 8.44 -6.10
C ALA A 32 4.43 7.68 -4.78
N LEU A 33 3.31 6.94 -4.63
CA LEU A 33 3.06 6.11 -3.45
C LEU A 33 4.14 5.03 -3.29
N ASP A 34 4.45 4.31 -4.38
CA ASP A 34 5.40 3.20 -4.36
C ASP A 34 6.82 3.72 -4.06
N ALA A 35 7.23 4.87 -4.64
CA ALA A 35 8.49 5.52 -4.31
C ALA A 35 8.58 5.97 -2.84
N ASN A 36 7.53 6.62 -2.34
CA ASN A 36 7.48 7.06 -0.94
C ASN A 36 7.43 5.87 0.04
N LEU A 37 6.81 4.76 -0.35
CA LEU A 37 6.80 3.54 0.43
C LEU A 37 8.19 2.90 0.50
N VAL A 38 8.95 2.87 -0.60
CA VAL A 38 10.36 2.43 -0.59
C VAL A 38 11.17 3.25 0.43
N HIS A 39 11.03 4.57 0.42
CA HIS A 39 11.70 5.43 1.40
C HIS A 39 11.29 5.09 2.83
N ALA A 40 9.99 4.93 3.10
CA ALA A 40 9.48 4.62 4.43
C ALA A 40 9.95 3.24 4.94
N LEU A 41 9.98 2.22 4.07
CA LEU A 41 10.45 0.87 4.40
C LEU A 41 11.96 0.84 4.68
N ARG A 42 12.76 1.55 3.86
CA ARG A 42 14.21 1.73 4.10
C ARG A 42 14.47 2.38 5.46
N SER A 43 13.75 3.45 5.78
CA SER A 43 13.91 4.17 7.05
C SER A 43 13.46 3.38 8.28
N ASN A 44 12.49 2.47 8.13
CA ASN A 44 12.03 1.62 9.22
C ASN A 44 13.03 0.49 9.56
N GLY A 45 13.93 0.13 8.64
CA GLY A 45 15.00 -0.85 8.90
C GLY A 45 14.53 -2.29 9.12
N GLN A 46 13.25 -2.58 8.87
CA GLN A 46 12.69 -3.94 9.00
C GLN A 46 13.20 -4.90 7.91
N PHE A 47 13.66 -4.34 6.78
CA PHE A 47 14.16 -5.09 5.64
C PHE A 47 15.59 -4.60 5.30
N PRO A 48 16.52 -5.50 4.95
CA PRO A 48 17.85 -5.10 4.52
C PRO A 48 17.82 -4.27 3.23
N ALA A 49 18.79 -3.36 3.07
CA ALA A 49 18.93 -2.63 1.82
C ALA A 49 19.26 -3.57 0.64
N GLY A 50 18.74 -3.27 -0.54
CA GLY A 50 18.94 -4.08 -1.74
C GLY A 50 18.14 -5.39 -1.79
N THR A 51 17.16 -5.58 -0.90
CA THR A 51 16.21 -6.71 -0.99
C THR A 51 14.94 -6.31 -1.71
N SER A 52 14.40 -7.26 -2.47
CA SER A 52 13.05 -7.18 -3.02
C SER A 52 12.02 -7.54 -1.95
N VAL A 53 11.03 -6.66 -1.74
CA VAL A 53 9.95 -6.85 -0.77
C VAL A 53 8.61 -6.91 -1.51
N ASN A 54 7.87 -8.00 -1.32
CA ASN A 54 6.54 -8.19 -1.89
C ASN A 54 5.48 -7.65 -0.94
N VAL A 55 4.80 -6.59 -1.36
CA VAL A 55 3.78 -5.92 -0.58
C VAL A 55 2.40 -6.26 -1.14
N PHE A 56 1.51 -6.73 -0.28
CA PHE A 56 0.08 -6.72 -0.57
C PHE A 56 -0.57 -5.48 0.03
N MET A 57 -1.37 -4.81 -0.78
CA MET A 57 -2.13 -3.61 -0.40
C MET A 57 -3.62 -3.93 -0.56
N GLY A 58 -4.27 -4.29 0.55
CA GLY A 58 -5.70 -4.52 0.59
C GLY A 58 -6.45 -3.19 0.69
N PHE A 59 -7.34 -2.91 -0.25
CA PHE A 59 -8.11 -1.66 -0.18
C PHE A 59 -9.09 -1.71 0.99
N ASP A 60 -9.07 -0.66 1.81
CA ASP A 60 -9.98 -0.51 2.93
C ASP A 60 -11.30 0.10 2.44
N PHE A 61 -12.28 -0.80 2.28
CA PHE A 61 -13.62 -0.50 1.80
C PHE A 61 -14.47 0.27 2.82
N ASP A 62 -14.00 0.48 4.05
CA ASP A 62 -14.68 1.37 4.99
C ASP A 62 -14.61 2.84 4.59
N THR A 63 -13.72 3.17 3.64
CA THR A 63 -13.68 4.47 2.99
C THR A 63 -14.79 4.72 1.96
N ILE A 64 -15.52 3.67 1.54
CA ILE A 64 -16.62 3.81 0.59
C ILE A 64 -17.98 3.43 1.21
N PRO A 65 -19.07 4.15 0.85
CA PRO A 65 -20.41 3.81 1.27
C PRO A 65 -20.78 2.37 0.91
N THR A 66 -21.49 1.67 1.80
CA THR A 66 -21.82 0.24 1.66
C THR A 66 -22.51 -0.10 0.34
N TRP A 67 -23.35 0.80 -0.18
CA TRP A 67 -24.05 0.61 -1.46
C TRP A 67 -23.13 0.63 -2.69
N LEU A 68 -21.91 1.15 -2.59
CA LEU A 68 -20.87 1.10 -3.64
C LEU A 68 -19.98 -0.16 -3.55
N ARG A 69 -20.02 -0.90 -2.43
CA ARG A 69 -19.08 -2.01 -2.17
C ARG A 69 -19.34 -3.25 -3.03
N GLN A 70 -20.55 -3.41 -3.56
CA GLN A 70 -20.95 -4.61 -4.31
C GLN A 70 -20.14 -4.83 -5.60
N TYR A 71 -19.43 -3.80 -6.06
CA TYR A 71 -18.53 -3.86 -7.22
C TYR A 71 -17.04 -3.72 -6.86
N ALA A 72 -16.67 -3.59 -5.58
CA ALA A 72 -15.38 -2.99 -5.21
C ALA A 72 -14.28 -3.99 -4.83
N SER A 73 -14.64 -5.18 -4.32
CA SER A 73 -13.72 -6.15 -3.71
C SER A 73 -12.61 -6.69 -4.62
N HIS A 74 -12.72 -6.53 -5.94
CA HIS A 74 -11.76 -7.10 -6.89
C HIS A 74 -10.86 -6.08 -7.60
N TYR A 75 -11.13 -4.77 -7.52
CA TYR A 75 -10.45 -3.78 -8.39
C TYR A 75 -9.32 -3.00 -7.72
N PHE A 76 -9.34 -2.86 -6.39
CA PHE A 76 -8.45 -1.92 -5.70
C PHE A 76 -7.30 -2.55 -4.93
N ASN A 77 -7.32 -3.88 -4.78
CA ASN A 77 -6.20 -4.59 -4.17
C ASN A 77 -4.99 -4.54 -5.10
N ARG A 78 -3.81 -4.28 -4.55
CA ARG A 78 -2.56 -4.25 -5.32
C ARG A 78 -1.56 -5.23 -4.74
N TYR A 79 -0.79 -5.83 -5.63
CA TYR A 79 0.44 -6.54 -5.30
C TYR A 79 1.58 -5.80 -5.97
N VAL A 80 2.58 -5.39 -5.20
CA VAL A 80 3.77 -4.71 -5.73
C VAL A 80 5.02 -5.38 -5.20
N SER A 81 6.07 -5.39 -6.01
CA SER A 81 7.41 -5.84 -5.63
C SER A 81 8.31 -4.61 -5.64
N LEU A 82 8.92 -4.31 -4.50
CA LEU A 82 9.67 -3.08 -4.27
C LEU A 82 11.12 -3.42 -3.96
N GLU A 83 12.04 -2.79 -4.69
CA GLU A 83 13.48 -2.89 -4.40
C GLU A 83 13.88 -1.82 -3.37
N LEU A 84 14.38 -2.28 -2.21
CA LEU A 84 14.82 -1.43 -1.10
C LEU A 84 16.31 -1.13 -1.11
#